data_AF-A0A1Y2JLN6-F1
#
_entry.id   AF-A0A1Y2JLN6-F1
#
_cell.length_a   1.000
_cell.length_b   1.000
_cell.length_c   1.000
_cell.angle_alpha   90.00
_cell.angle_beta   90.00
_cell.angle_gamma   90.00
#
_symmetry.space_group_name_H-M   'P 1'
#
loop_
_entity.id
_entity.type
_entity.pdbx_description
1 polymer ?
#
loop_
_entity_poly.entity_id
_entity_poly.type
_entity_poly.pdbx_seq_one_letter_code
_entity_poly.pdbx_strand_id
1 'polypeptide(L)'
;MLYARTDAIHDAFGGQLAAFTKDGEDNKTLFAKTGKLPMPVLAIGGDHSVGTLMNSDLADVASAAKNAVITNAGFLPNCLRNCLRSALG
;
A
#
# COMPACT_ATOMS: atom_id res chain seq x y z
N MET A 1 -27.83 7.68 4.25
CA MET A 1 -26.47 7.28 3.85
C MET A 1 -26.58 6.32 2.67
N LEU A 2 -26.01 6.65 1.51
CA LEU A 2 -26.11 5.83 0.29
C LEU A 2 -25.46 4.44 0.46
N TYR A 3 -24.28 4.41 1.11
CA TYR A 3 -23.54 3.18 1.41
C TYR A 3 -24.13 2.33 2.55
N ALA A 4 -25.08 2.85 3.34
CA ALA A 4 -25.67 2.09 4.45
C ALA A 4 -26.88 1.22 4.03
N ARG A 5 -27.26 1.28 2.74
CA ARG A 5 -28.28 0.38 2.19
C ARG A 5 -27.71 -1.02 2.08
N THR A 6 -28.57 -2.04 2.21
CA THR A 6 -28.20 -3.43 1.92
C THR A 6 -27.49 -3.51 0.57
N ASP A 7 -26.37 -4.23 0.54
CA ASP A 7 -25.49 -4.46 -0.62
C ASP A 7 -24.79 -3.23 -1.24
N ALA A 8 -25.10 -2.00 -0.84
CA ALA A 8 -24.52 -0.81 -1.48
C ALA A 8 -23.00 -0.66 -1.30
N ILE A 9 -22.42 -1.16 -0.20
CA ILE A 9 -20.95 -1.24 -0.04
C ILE A 9 -20.37 -2.37 -0.89
N HIS A 10 -21.04 -3.51 -0.94
CA HIS A 10 -20.62 -4.64 -1.74
C HIS A 10 -20.57 -4.26 -3.22
N ASP A 11 -21.58 -3.57 -3.73
CA ASP A 11 -21.62 -3.13 -5.13
C ASP A 11 -20.60 -2.01 -5.41
N ALA A 12 -20.38 -1.12 -4.44
CA ALA A 12 -19.41 -0.04 -4.58
C ALA A 12 -17.96 -0.53 -4.70
N PHE A 13 -17.60 -1.61 -4.00
CA PHE A 13 -16.23 -2.16 -4.00
C PHE A 13 -16.10 -3.49 -4.75
N GLY A 14 -17.21 -4.14 -5.12
CA GLY A 14 -17.23 -5.52 -5.61
C GLY A 14 -16.39 -5.72 -6.86
N GLY A 15 -16.44 -4.80 -7.82
CA GLY A 15 -15.61 -4.86 -9.02
C GLY A 15 -14.10 -4.78 -8.71
N GLN A 16 -13.69 -3.95 -7.75
CA GLN A 16 -12.28 -3.81 -7.36
C GLN A 16 -11.80 -5.02 -6.57
N LEU A 17 -12.59 -5.48 -5.59
CA LEU A 17 -12.24 -6.61 -4.74
C LEU A 17 -12.25 -7.94 -5.51
N ALA A 18 -13.13 -8.08 -6.51
CA ALA A 18 -13.15 -9.25 -7.38
C ALA A 18 -11.88 -9.39 -8.23
N ALA A 19 -11.16 -8.29 -8.51
CA ALA A 19 -9.92 -8.32 -9.28
C ALA A 19 -8.73 -8.89 -8.49
N PHE A 20 -8.75 -8.87 -7.16
CA PHE A 20 -7.58 -9.22 -6.33
C PHE A 20 -7.06 -10.64 -6.55
N THR A 21 -7.94 -11.60 -6.80
CA THR A 21 -7.51 -12.97 -7.13
C THR A 21 -6.68 -12.98 -8.40
N LYS A 22 -7.13 -12.28 -9.44
CA LYS A 22 -6.44 -12.20 -10.73
C LYS A 22 -5.15 -11.39 -10.63
N ASP A 23 -5.17 -10.28 -9.89
CA ASP A 23 -3.98 -9.47 -9.61
C ASP A 23 -2.90 -10.31 -8.91
N GLY A 24 -3.30 -11.18 -7.97
CA GLY A 24 -2.39 -12.09 -7.29
C GLY A 24 -1.72 -13.09 -8.23
N GLU A 25 -2.47 -13.65 -9.19
CA GLU A 25 -1.93 -14.55 -10.23
C GLU A 25 -0.97 -13.83 -11.18
N ASP A 26 -1.34 -12.61 -11.60
CA ASP A 26 -0.51 -11.80 -12.49
C ASP A 26 0.78 -11.35 -11.81
N ASN A 27 0.71 -10.94 -10.54
CA ASN A 27 1.88 -10.57 -9.75
C ASN A 27 2.83 -11.75 -9.56
N LYS A 28 2.32 -12.95 -9.26
CA LYS A 28 3.16 -14.17 -9.17
C LYS A 28 3.83 -14.48 -10.50
N THR A 29 3.10 -14.38 -11.60
CA THR A 29 3.61 -14.63 -12.95
C THR A 29 4.69 -13.60 -13.32
N LEU A 30 4.47 -12.33 -13.01
CA LEU A 30 5.44 -11.26 -13.24
C LEU A 30 6.69 -11.45 -12.37
N PHE A 31 6.52 -11.78 -11.09
CA PHE A 31 7.61 -12.02 -10.17
C PHE A 31 8.47 -13.21 -10.60
N ALA A 32 7.86 -14.30 -11.05
CA ALA A 32 8.61 -15.45 -11.58
C ALA A 32 9.46 -15.08 -12.82
N LYS A 33 9.01 -14.11 -13.62
CA LYS A 33 9.73 -13.64 -14.83
C LYS A 33 10.82 -12.61 -14.52
N THR A 34 10.57 -11.72 -13.56
CA THR A 34 11.39 -10.51 -13.36
C THR A 34 12.17 -10.51 -12.05
N GLY A 35 11.80 -11.36 -11.09
CA GLY A 35 12.34 -11.34 -9.75
C GLY A 35 11.92 -10.10 -8.95
N LYS A 36 12.71 -9.75 -7.94
CA LYS A 36 12.51 -8.53 -7.14
C LYS A 36 12.83 -7.28 -7.96
N LEU A 37 12.17 -6.17 -7.63
CA LEU A 37 12.46 -4.87 -8.20
C LEU A 37 13.93 -4.47 -7.91
N PRO A 38 14.75 -4.18 -8.95
CA PRO A 38 16.17 -3.86 -8.80
C PRO A 38 16.43 -2.37 -8.47
N MET A 39 15.38 -1.57 -8.33
CA MET A 39 15.47 -0.14 -8.05
C MET A 39 15.29 0.15 -6.55
N PRO A 40 15.83 1.27 -6.04
CA PRO A 40 15.55 1.71 -4.68
C PRO A 40 14.06 1.97 -4.47
N VAL A 41 13.51 1.47 -3.37
CA VAL A 41 12.11 1.67 -2.97
C VAL A 41 12.06 2.29 -1.58
N LEU A 42 11.31 3.38 -1.45
CA LEU A 42 11.03 4.00 -0.16
C LEU A 42 9.71 3.45 0.40
N ALA A 43 9.83 2.62 1.43
CA ALA A 43 8.73 1.99 2.15
C ALA A 43 8.19 2.94 3.23
N ILE A 44 7.12 3.67 2.92
CA ILE A 44 6.56 4.68 3.83
C ILE A 44 5.31 4.16 4.55
N GLY A 45 5.35 4.15 5.88
CA GLY A 45 4.18 3.87 6.72
C GLY A 45 3.81 5.04 7.64
N GLY A 46 2.54 5.11 8.06
CA GLY A 46 2.10 6.01 9.12
C GLY A 46 2.20 5.34 10.49
N ASP A 47 2.63 6.07 11.52
CA ASP A 47 2.79 5.57 12.90
C ASP A 47 1.48 5.09 13.57
N HIS A 48 0.32 5.55 13.09
CA HIS A 48 -1.01 5.08 13.49
C HIS A 48 -1.64 4.14 12.44
N SER A 49 -0.83 3.54 11.59
CA SER A 49 -1.24 2.54 10.58
C SER A 49 -0.15 1.48 10.46
N VAL A 50 0.39 1.24 9.27
CA VAL A 50 1.36 0.17 8.98
C VAL A 50 2.76 0.42 9.58
N GLY A 51 3.10 1.66 9.96
CA GLY A 51 4.38 2.00 10.59
C GLY A 51 5.59 1.40 9.87
N THR A 52 6.45 0.71 10.61
CA THR A 52 7.65 0.05 10.06
C THR A 52 7.36 -1.23 9.28
N LEU A 53 6.14 -1.80 9.38
CA LEU A 53 5.80 -3.06 8.72
C LEU A 53 5.79 -2.94 7.19
N MET A 54 5.57 -1.73 6.66
CA MET A 54 5.66 -1.46 5.22
C MET A 54 7.03 -1.87 4.64
N ASN A 55 8.11 -1.73 5.40
CA ASN A 55 9.43 -2.15 4.94
C ASN A 55 9.57 -3.68 4.90
N SER A 56 8.91 -4.39 5.83
CA SER A 56 8.87 -5.86 5.82
C SER A 56 8.09 -6.35 4.59
N ASP A 57 6.93 -5.77 4.31
CA ASP A 57 6.11 -6.13 3.15
C ASP A 57 6.86 -5.89 1.83
N LEU A 58 7.53 -4.73 1.69
CA LEU A 58 8.25 -4.40 0.46
C LEU A 58 9.59 -5.13 0.32
N ALA A 59 10.17 -5.66 1.40
CA ALA A 59 11.38 -6.47 1.33
C ALA A 59 11.16 -7.79 0.55
N ASP A 60 9.93 -8.30 0.48
CA ASP A 60 9.60 -9.50 -0.30
C ASP A 60 9.64 -9.25 -1.81
N VAL A 61 9.38 -8.01 -2.24
CA VAL A 61 9.23 -7.67 -3.66
C VAL A 61 10.31 -6.74 -4.20
N ALA A 62 11.09 -6.07 -3.36
CA ALA A 62 12.16 -5.16 -3.74
C ALA A 62 13.52 -5.59 -3.19
N SER A 63 14.57 -5.42 -4.00
CA SER A 63 15.94 -5.74 -3.61
C SER A 63 16.57 -4.71 -2.67
N ALA A 64 16.08 -3.47 -2.71
CA ALA A 64 16.60 -2.35 -1.93
C ALA A 64 15.47 -1.48 -1.37
N ALA A 65 14.80 -1.97 -0.32
CA ALA A 65 13.77 -1.22 0.41
C ALA A 65 14.40 -0.41 1.56
N LYS A 66 13.98 0.85 1.70
CA LYS A 66 14.33 1.73 2.82
C LYS A 66 13.07 2.15 3.56
N ASN A 67 13.08 2.02 4.88
CA ASN A 67 11.95 2.41 5.72
C ASN A 67 11.88 3.94 5.94
N ALA A 68 10.66 4.48 5.96
CA ALA A 68 10.33 5.77 6.52
C ALA A 68 8.98 5.71 7.26
N VAL A 69 8.89 6.39 8.40
CA VAL A 69 7.64 6.49 9.18
C VAL A 69 7.22 7.94 9.30
N ILE A 70 5.97 8.22 8.94
CA ILE A 70 5.36 9.52 9.10
C ILE A 70 4.70 9.56 10.48
N THR A 71 5.06 10.57 11.28
CA THR A 71 4.44 10.78 12.59
C THR A 71 3.05 11.40 12.47
N ASN A 72 2.18 11.09 13.44
CA ASN A 72 0.80 11.55 13.50
C ASN A 72 0.02 11.24 12.19
N ALA A 73 0.21 10.05 11.64
CA ALA A 73 -0.36 9.62 10.37
C ALA A 73 -1.02 8.23 10.47
N GLY A 74 -2.31 8.16 10.10
CA GLY A 74 -3.09 6.93 9.94
C GLY A 74 -3.66 6.83 8.52
N PHE A 75 -4.73 6.04 8.31
CA PHE A 75 -5.37 5.82 6.99
C PHE A 75 -6.12 7.05 6.41
N LEU A 76 -6.14 8.18 7.13
CA LEU A 76 -6.92 9.38 6.82
C LEU A 76 -6.02 10.55 6.33
N PRO A 77 -6.57 11.62 5.71
CA PRO A 77 -5.87 12.54 4.78
C PRO A 77 -4.66 13.33 5.34
N ASN A 78 -4.39 13.24 6.65
CA ASN A 78 -3.20 13.83 7.25
C ASN A 78 -1.91 13.10 6.84
N CYS A 79 -2.02 11.84 6.41
CA CYS A 79 -0.87 11.05 5.97
C CYS A 79 -0.14 11.71 4.78
N LEU A 80 -0.85 12.07 3.71
CA LEU A 80 -0.24 12.68 2.52
C LEU A 80 0.40 14.05 2.82
N ARG A 81 -0.27 14.88 3.65
CA ARG A 81 0.25 16.20 4.06
C ARG A 81 1.53 16.07 4.88
N ASN A 82 1.57 15.13 5.83
CA ASN A 82 2.74 14.92 6.67
C ASN A 82 3.88 14.22 5.90
N CYS A 83 3.54 13.38 4.91
CA CYS A 83 4.49 12.77 3.97
C CYS A 83 5.25 13.83 3.17
N LEU A 84 4.53 14.77 2.55
CA LEU A 84 5.12 15.88 1.80
C LEU A 84 6.01 16.76 2.67
N ARG A 85 5.60 17.05 3.91
CA ARG A 85 6.44 17.80 4.86
C ARG A 85 7.72 17.03 5.22
N SER A 86 7.62 15.74 5.49
CA SER A 86 8.79 14.90 5.82
C SER A 86 9.75 14.71 4.64
N ALA A 87 9.27 14.77 3.41
CA ALA A 87 10.09 14.60 2.21
C ALA A 87 10.82 15.87 1.76
N LEU A 88 10.35 17.05 2.19
CA LEU A 88 10.86 18.36 1.75
C LEU A 88 11.84 19.03 2.74
N GLY A 89 11.94 18.53 3.99
CA GLY A 89 12.79 19.11 5.04
C GLY A 89 12.10 20.22 5.81
#